data_AF-M5GAY6-F1
#
_entry.id   AF-M5GAY6-F1
#
_cell.length_a   1.000
_cell.length_b   1.000
_cell.length_c   1.000
_cell.angle_alpha   90.00
_cell.angle_beta   90.00
_cell.angle_gamma   90.00
#
_symmetry.space_group_name_H-M   'P 1'
#
loop_
_entity.id
_entity.type
_entity.pdbx_description
1 polymer ?
#
loop_
_entity_poly.entity_id
_entity_poly.type
_entity_poly.pdbx_seq_one_letter_code
_entity_poly.pdbx_strand_id
1 'polypeptide(L)' 'LFQVLSRLPADGVGYGLLQTRWRGKGIRNSYWVVSRVRLRMGGERGKVWGRLVWKGKVVSPKPEEIRGGLKYFW' A
#
# COMPACT_ATOMS: atom_id res chain seq x y z
N LEU A 1 -0.51 -4.13 -6.61
CA LEU A 1 -0.63 -4.14 -5.13
C LEU A 1 -0.82 -5.55 -4.58
N PHE A 2 -1.94 -6.20 -4.89
CA PHE A 2 -2.31 -7.47 -4.25
C PHE A 2 -1.31 -8.59 -4.49
N GLN A 3 -0.82 -8.74 -5.73
CA GLN A 3 0.21 -9.72 -6.07
C GLN A 3 1.56 -9.49 -5.38
N VAL A 4 1.87 -8.24 -5.00
CA VAL A 4 3.08 -7.93 -4.23
C VAL A 4 2.86 -8.38 -2.79
N LEU A 5 1.72 -8.01 -2.21
CA LEU A 5 1.36 -8.36 -0.84
C LEU A 5 1.19 -9.87 -0.62
N SER A 6 0.62 -10.58 -1.60
CA SER A 6 0.43 -12.04 -1.51
C SER A 6 1.74 -12.83 -1.47
N ARG A 7 2.86 -12.19 -1.82
CA ARG A 7 4.20 -12.79 -1.78
C ARG A 7 4.97 -12.44 -0.50
N LEU A 8 4.44 -11.53 0.32
CA LEU A 8 5.08 -11.09 1.56
C LEU A 8 4.55 -11.88 2.76
N PRO A 9 5.37 -12.05 3.81
CA PRO A 9 4.89 -12.61 5.08
C PRO A 9 3.72 -11.80 5.64
N ALA A 10 2.72 -12.49 6.20
CA ALA A 10 1.50 -11.89 6.76
C ALA A 10 0.80 -10.91 5.80
N ASP A 11 0.78 -11.25 4.50
CA ASP A 11 0.25 -10.41 3.42
C ASP A 11 0.84 -8.99 3.39
N GLY A 12 2.05 -8.79 3.91
CA GLY A 12 2.72 -7.50 3.98
C GLY A 12 2.16 -6.54 5.03
N VAL A 13 1.41 -7.01 6.03
CA VAL A 13 1.02 -6.18 7.19
C VAL A 13 2.27 -5.68 7.91
N GLY A 14 2.32 -4.37 8.20
CA GLY A 14 3.47 -3.67 8.78
C GLY A 14 4.46 -3.11 7.75
N TYR A 15 4.39 -3.55 6.50
CA TYR A 15 5.31 -3.09 5.46
C TYR A 15 4.92 -1.72 4.89
N GLY A 16 5.94 -0.97 4.47
CA GLY A 16 5.81 0.25 3.69
C GLY A 16 5.70 -0.04 2.20
N LEU A 17 4.70 0.53 1.53
CA LEU A 17 4.47 0.40 0.11
C LEU A 17 4.54 1.76 -0.59
N LEU A 18 5.26 1.81 -1.70
CA LEU A 18 5.44 3.01 -2.51
C LEU A 18 4.71 2.85 -3.85
N GLN A 19 3.97 3.86 -4.29
CA GLN A 19 3.53 3.87 -5.69
C GLN A 19 4.70 4.32 -6.58
N THR A 20 5.11 3.51 -7.56
CA THR A 20 6.27 3.81 -8.44
C THR A 20 6.15 5.17 -9.14
N ARG A 21 4.93 5.62 -9.45
CA ARG A 21 4.68 6.95 -10.03
C ARG A 21 5.14 8.12 -9.14
N TRP A 22 5.18 7.94 -7.83
CA TRP A 22 5.66 8.97 -6.90
C TRP A 22 7.16 9.16 -7.06
N ARG A 23 7.91 8.06 -7.28
CA ARG A 23 9.34 8.11 -7.60
C ARG A 23 9.61 8.91 -8.87
N GLY A 24 8.85 8.66 -9.94
CA GLY A 24 8.98 9.41 -11.20
C GLY A 24 8.66 10.91 -11.09
N LYS A 25 7.92 11.31 -10.06
CA LYS A 25 7.58 12.71 -9.77
C LYS A 25 8.48 13.37 -8.73
N GLY A 26 9.55 12.69 -8.29
CA GLY A 26 10.42 13.18 -7.21
C GLY A 26 9.74 13.29 -5.85
N ILE A 27 8.57 12.66 -5.66
CA ILE A 27 7.86 12.65 -4.38
C ILE A 27 8.52 11.60 -3.49
N ARG A 28 9.44 12.06 -2.64
CA ARG A 28 10.18 11.24 -1.68
C ARG A 28 9.45 11.17 -0.33
N ASN A 29 9.78 10.16 0.47
CA ASN A 29 9.25 9.95 1.82
C ASN A 29 7.72 9.86 1.87
N SER A 30 7.08 9.44 0.78
CA SER A 30 5.65 9.18 0.73
C SER A 30 5.43 7.70 0.48
N TYR A 31 4.73 7.01 1.38
CA TYR A 31 4.44 5.58 1.28
C TYR A 31 3.24 5.24 2.16
N TRP A 32 2.63 4.09 1.91
CA TRP A 32 1.58 3.55 2.74
C TRP A 32 2.14 2.52 3.70
N VAL A 33 1.80 2.61 4.99
CA VAL A 33 2.09 1.53 5.94
C VAL A 33 0.86 0.64 6.03
N VAL A 34 1.00 -0.60 5.58
CA VAL A 34 -0.11 -1.57 5.53
C VAL A 34 -0.49 -1.99 6.94
N SER A 35 -1.77 -1.92 7.28
CA SER A 35 -2.29 -2.33 8.59
C SER A 35 -3.20 -3.55 8.52
N ARG A 36 -3.89 -3.74 7.40
CA ARG A 36 -4.80 -4.88 7.20
C ARG A 36 -4.90 -5.21 5.74
N VAL A 37 -4.95 -6.50 5.44
CA VAL A 37 -5.15 -7.01 4.09
C VAL A 37 -6.29 -8.03 4.08
N ARG A 38 -7.11 -7.99 3.04
CA ARG A 38 -8.09 -9.03 2.70
C ARG A 38 -7.95 -9.35 1.23
N LEU A 39 -7.11 -10.33 0.94
CA LEU A 39 -6.92 -10.86 -0.41
C LEU A 39 -8.09 -11.77 -0.81
N ARG A 40 -8.34 -11.85 -2.12
CA ARG A 40 -9.33 -12.71 -2.78
C ARG A 40 -8.71 -13.24 -4.07
N MET A 41 -9.31 -14.29 -4.63
CA MET A 41 -8.88 -14.86 -5.92
C MET A 41 -7.37 -15.14 -5.94
N GLY A 42 -6.87 -15.87 -4.93
CA GLY A 42 -5.45 -16.23 -4.84
C GLY A 42 -4.46 -15.06 -4.73
N GLY A 43 -4.91 -13.86 -4.37
CA GLY A 43 -4.05 -12.68 -4.24
C GLY A 43 -4.04 -11.75 -5.45
N GLU A 44 -4.90 -11.98 -6.45
CA GLU A 44 -5.04 -11.07 -7.59
C GLU A 44 -5.88 -9.83 -7.27
N ARG A 45 -6.83 -9.97 -6.34
CA ARG A 45 -7.75 -8.91 -5.95
C ARG A 45 -7.83 -8.84 -4.43
N GLY A 46 -8.39 -7.75 -3.91
CA GLY A 46 -8.60 -7.63 -2.48
C GLY A 46 -8.95 -6.23 -2.04
N LYS A 47 -8.93 -6.07 -0.72
CA LYS A 47 -8.97 -4.78 -0.06
C LYS A 47 -7.78 -4.68 0.88
N VAL A 48 -7.12 -3.54 0.85
CA VAL A 48 -5.94 -3.26 1.67
C VAL A 48 -6.21 -1.95 2.39
N TRP A 49 -5.86 -1.91 3.68
CA TRP A 49 -5.94 -0.71 4.50
C TRP A 49 -4.57 -0.37 5.03
N GLY A 50 -4.32 0.92 5.20
CA GLY A 50 -3.06 1.41 5.74
C GLY A 50 -3.11 2.88 6.11
N ARG A 51 -2.02 3.36 6.68
CA ARG A 51 -1.83 4.79 6.96
C ARG A 51 -0.94 5.40 5.89
N LEU A 52 -1.36 6.54 5.36
CA LEU A 52 -0.53 7.31 4.44
C LEU A 52 0.53 8.08 5.22
N VAL A 53 1.79 7.85 4.87
CA VAL A 53 2.90 8.74 5.14
C VAL A 53 3.09 9.62 3.91
N TRP A 54 3.06 10.93 4.09
CA TRP A 54 3.24 11.91 3.05
C TRP A 54 4.39 12.83 3.39
N LYS A 55 5.45 12.82 2.57
CA LYS A 55 6.67 13.62 2.77
C LYS A 55 7.23 13.49 4.21
N GLY A 56 7.21 12.27 4.75
CA GLY A 56 7.72 11.95 6.09
C GLY A 56 6.73 12.16 7.25
N LYS A 57 5.51 12.65 6.99
CA LYS A 57 4.48 12.86 8.01
C LYS A 57 3.34 11.88 7.86
N VAL A 58 2.88 11.27 8.95
CA VAL A 58 1.64 10.48 8.94
C VAL A 58 0.47 11.44 8.78
N VAL A 59 -0.23 11.37 7.65
CA VAL A 59 -1.36 12.28 7.36
C VAL A 59 -2.71 11.62 7.61
N SER A 60 -2.74 10.29 7.71
CA SER A 60 -3.97 9.54 7.93
C SER A 60 -4.11 9.21 9.43
N PRO A 61 -5.09 9.80 10.15
CA PRO A 61 -5.25 9.59 11.60
C PRO A 61 -5.70 8.16 11.92
N LYS A 62 -6.41 7.51 10.99
CA LYS A 62 -6.87 6.13 11.09
C LYS A 62 -6.49 5.39 9.80
N PRO A 63 -6.28 4.07 9.84
CA PRO A 63 -6.04 3.33 8.61
C PRO A 63 -7.21 3.45 7.64
N GLU A 64 -6.92 3.84 6.40
CA GLU A 64 -7.90 4.02 5.34
C GLU A 64 -7.65 3.02 4.20
N GLU A 65 -8.66 2.84 3.34
CA GLU A 65 -8.56 1.90 2.22
C GLU A 65 -7.59 2.43 1.15
N ILE A 66 -6.58 1.63 0.85
CA ILE A 66 -5.58 1.92 -0.19
C ILE A 66 -6.23 1.69 -1.56
N ARG A 67 -6.60 2.79 -2.24
CA ARG A 67 -7.20 2.74 -3.57
C ARG A 67 -6.16 2.57 -4.68
N GLY A 68 -6.60 2.06 -5.82
CA GLY A 68 -5.76 1.89 -7.01
C GLY A 68 -4.89 0.62 -6.99
N GLY A 69 -5.27 -0.38 -6.19
CA GLY A 69 -4.51 -1.64 -6.05
C GLY A 69 -4.30 -2.41 -7.36
N LEU A 70 -5.23 -2.28 -8.32
CA LEU A 70 -5.15 -2.83 -9.68
C LEU A 70 -4.68 -1.82 -10.73
N LYS A 71 -4.68 -0.52 -10.40
CA LYS A 71 -4.46 0.57 -11.36
C LYS A 71 -2.98 0.96 -11.49
N TYR A 72 -2.25 0.91 -10.38
CA TYR A 72 -0.88 1.42 -10.32
C TYR A 72 0.14 0.29 -10.18
N PHE A 73 1.38 0.60 -10.52
CA PHE A 73 2.54 -0.16 -10.07
C PHE A 73 2.87 0.24 -8.63
N TRP A 74 3.03 -0.77 -7.79
CA TRP A 74 3.24 -0.71 -6.34
C TRP A 74 4.51 -1.46 -5.98
#